data_AF-A0A941VPB1-F1
#
_entry.id   AF-A0A941VPB1-F1
#
_cell.length_a   1.000
_cell.length_b   1.000
_cell.length_c   1.000
_cell.angle_alpha   90.00
_cell.angle_beta   90.00
_cell.angle_gamma   90.00
#
_symmetry.space_group_name_H-M   'P 1'
#
loop_
_entity.id
_entity.type
_entity.pdbx_description
1 polymer ?
#
loop_
_entity_poly.entity_id
_entity_poly.type
_entity_poly.pdbx_seq_one_letter_code
_entity_poly.pdbx_strand_id
1 'polypeptide(L)'
;LKQDKETSEPQAKPAKDEKLPPIKVRRVLLEKGKLQFADMLMRPQFAALIHELKGVISGLSTDSKSLAGMKLDGRVDEYGLAKIDGALNPFNPKANTEVNLVFRNVEMTSLTPYSARFAGYKIDSGKLSVDVQYKIKESKLVGDHRIILDKLTLGEKVESPGAMNLPLDLALALMKDADGKIDLGLPVSGDLDNPEFSYGHLILKAIVNLFTKIITAPFAIIGKLVGVESENLDSLGFEPGSVTLPAPEREKLKQLAEALKKRPNLKLDVQGCFNAKADGDAIKSLSLRQSIAGHAGIQLKPEEDPGPIDFTDLKSQKAMETLYKERFSPDALRQFKKQLKESAAEKKPPTPAKEGDADLGLYQKIYDRLLESEPMEEPKMTETARQRADAILLEVTGPGGLEASRVSTLEPAAAQDLKDGMVVCKLNLGVAK
;
A
#
# COMPACT_ATOMS: atom_id res chain seq x y z
N LEU A 1 -6.47 34.08 0.93
CA LEU A 1 -7.61 34.97 1.29
C LEU A 1 -7.17 35.80 2.47
N LYS A 2 -7.38 37.13 2.39
CA LYS A 2 -7.02 38.10 3.42
C LYS A 2 -7.73 37.76 4.74
N GLN A 3 -7.02 37.88 5.86
CA GLN A 3 -7.60 37.86 7.20
C GLN A 3 -8.50 39.09 7.34
N ASP A 4 -9.81 38.88 7.25
CA ASP A 4 -10.77 39.85 7.78
C ASP A 4 -10.81 39.68 9.29
N LYS A 5 -10.55 40.79 9.99
CA LYS A 5 -10.67 40.94 11.44
C LYS A 5 -12.07 40.48 11.86
N GLU A 6 -12.11 39.45 12.70
CA GLU A 6 -13.29 39.09 13.49
C GLU A 6 -13.70 40.30 14.33
N THR A 7 -14.82 40.90 13.97
CA THR A 7 -15.59 41.75 14.87
C THR A 7 -16.12 40.83 15.95
N SER A 8 -15.58 40.93 17.17
CA SER A 8 -16.03 40.17 18.33
C SER A 8 -17.51 40.45 18.59
N GLU A 9 -18.39 39.48 18.30
CA GLU A 9 -19.77 39.52 18.76
C GLU A 9 -19.79 39.54 20.30
N PRO A 10 -20.67 40.33 20.94
CA PRO A 10 -20.83 40.30 22.38
C PRO A 10 -21.24 38.91 22.83
N GLN A 11 -20.44 38.26 23.68
CA GLN A 11 -20.83 37.02 24.36
C GLN A 11 -22.21 37.20 25.00
N ALA A 12 -23.21 36.50 24.47
CA ALA A 12 -24.51 36.41 25.09
C ALA A 12 -24.32 35.88 26.52
N LYS A 13 -24.80 36.63 27.51
CA LYS A 13 -24.85 36.18 28.91
C LYS A 13 -25.53 34.80 28.94
N PRO A 14 -25.02 33.81 29.68
CA PRO A 14 -25.69 32.53 29.81
C PRO A 14 -27.11 32.78 30.34
N ALA A 15 -28.11 32.36 29.58
CA ALA A 15 -29.49 32.37 30.04
C ALA A 15 -29.55 31.60 31.36
N LYS A 16 -30.18 32.19 32.38
CA LYS A 16 -30.46 31.48 33.64
C LYS A 16 -31.13 30.16 33.31
N ASP A 17 -30.70 29.07 33.96
CA ASP A 17 -31.36 27.76 33.95
C ASP A 17 -32.81 27.92 34.44
N GLU A 18 -33.71 28.25 33.52
CA GLU A 18 -35.13 28.32 33.79
C GLU A 18 -35.65 26.88 33.79
N LYS A 19 -36.12 26.42 34.95
CA LYS A 19 -36.63 25.05 35.11
C LYS A 19 -37.80 24.85 34.14
N LEU A 20 -37.63 23.91 33.21
CA LEU A 20 -38.68 23.51 32.27
C LEU A 20 -39.93 23.05 33.02
N PRO A 21 -41.14 23.35 32.51
CA PRO A 21 -42.37 22.84 33.09
C PRO A 21 -42.37 21.29 33.07
N PRO A 22 -42.92 20.61 34.08
CA PRO A 22 -42.90 19.15 34.18
C PRO A 22 -43.92 18.51 33.23
N ILE A 23 -43.53 18.34 31.97
CA ILE A 23 -44.35 17.76 30.91
C ILE A 23 -43.98 16.28 30.75
N LYS A 24 -44.99 15.41 30.65
CA LYS A 24 -44.82 13.99 30.33
C LYS A 24 -45.77 13.59 29.20
N VAL A 25 -45.20 13.09 28.11
CA VAL A 25 -45.92 12.50 26.99
C VAL A 25 -45.65 11.00 26.99
N ARG A 26 -46.68 10.23 27.37
CA ARG A 26 -46.55 8.77 27.53
C ARG A 26 -46.16 8.08 26.24
N ARG A 27 -46.82 8.44 25.13
CA ARG A 27 -46.67 7.77 23.84
C ARG A 27 -47.01 8.72 22.70
N VAL A 28 -46.19 8.68 21.66
CA VAL A 28 -46.45 9.26 20.34
C VAL A 28 -46.41 8.12 19.34
N LEU A 29 -47.51 7.89 18.64
CA LEU A 29 -47.60 6.95 17.53
C LEU A 29 -47.47 7.74 16.22
N LEU A 30 -46.53 7.35 15.36
CA LEU A 30 -46.39 7.90 14.02
C LEU A 30 -46.95 6.88 13.01
N GLU A 31 -47.83 7.36 12.13
CA GLU A 31 -48.40 6.57 11.04
C GLU A 31 -48.26 7.36 9.73
N LYS A 32 -47.57 6.77 8.73
CA LYS A 32 -47.40 7.35 7.39
C LYS A 32 -46.79 8.76 7.39
N GLY A 33 -45.88 9.03 8.33
CA GLY A 33 -45.17 10.30 8.42
C GLY A 33 -44.23 10.53 7.23
N LYS A 34 -43.93 11.81 6.97
CA LYS A 34 -42.91 12.24 6.02
C LYS A 34 -41.93 13.16 6.74
N LEU A 35 -40.65 12.88 6.57
CA LEU A 35 -39.55 13.70 7.06
C LEU A 35 -38.70 14.10 5.87
N GLN A 36 -38.57 15.40 5.66
CA GLN A 36 -37.67 15.98 4.66
C GLN A 36 -36.51 16.64 5.37
N PHE A 37 -35.30 16.22 5.04
CA PHE A 37 -34.07 16.85 5.50
C PHE A 37 -33.42 17.58 4.34
N ALA A 38 -32.90 18.78 4.60
CA ALA A 38 -32.14 19.53 3.62
C ALA A 38 -30.89 20.12 4.29
N ASP A 39 -29.72 19.85 3.74
CA ASP A 39 -28.48 20.51 4.13
C ASP A 39 -28.20 21.69 3.20
N MET A 40 -28.52 22.87 3.72
CA MET A 40 -28.38 24.15 3.03
C MET A 40 -26.94 24.69 3.06
N LEU A 41 -26.01 24.05 3.79
CA LEU A 41 -24.58 24.41 3.80
C LEU A 41 -23.84 23.83 2.59
N MET A 42 -24.46 22.90 1.87
CA MET A 42 -23.91 22.28 0.67
C MET A 42 -24.30 23.07 -0.60
N ARG A 43 -23.43 22.99 -1.60
CA ARG A 43 -23.63 23.56 -2.94
C ARG A 43 -23.23 22.51 -3.99
N PRO A 44 -24.17 21.95 -4.77
CA PRO A 44 -25.62 22.13 -4.66
C PRO A 44 -26.16 21.63 -3.30
N GLN A 45 -27.36 22.06 -2.92
CA GLN A 45 -27.96 21.68 -1.64
C GLN A 45 -28.28 20.19 -1.63
N PHE A 46 -28.03 19.52 -0.51
CA PHE A 46 -28.44 18.14 -0.31
C PHE A 46 -29.87 18.10 0.22
N ALA A 47 -30.68 17.17 -0.27
CA ALA A 47 -32.00 16.90 0.26
C ALA A 47 -32.22 15.38 0.33
N ALA A 48 -32.89 14.93 1.39
CA ALA A 48 -33.27 13.54 1.58
C ALA A 48 -34.72 13.46 2.05
N LEU A 49 -35.47 12.51 1.50
CA LEU A 49 -36.84 12.22 1.88
C LEU A 49 -36.91 10.86 2.58
N ILE A 50 -37.38 10.88 3.82
CA ILE A 50 -37.88 9.68 4.51
C ILE A 50 -39.40 9.72 4.50
N HIS A 51 -40.02 8.71 3.90
CA HIS A 51 -41.48 8.61 3.81
C HIS A 51 -41.97 7.27 4.36
N GLU A 52 -43.29 7.16 4.50
CA GLU A 52 -43.95 6.05 5.19
C GLU A 52 -43.41 5.82 6.60
N LEU A 53 -42.92 6.90 7.24
CA LEU A 53 -42.35 6.85 8.57
C LEU A 53 -43.42 6.38 9.54
N LYS A 54 -43.15 5.28 10.23
CA LYS A 54 -44.05 4.67 11.19
C LYS A 54 -43.27 4.23 12.41
N GLY A 55 -43.95 4.18 13.54
CA GLY A 55 -43.34 3.68 14.76
C GLY A 55 -43.84 4.40 16.00
N VAL A 56 -43.12 4.22 17.09
CA VAL A 56 -43.54 4.68 18.41
C VAL A 56 -42.39 5.35 19.12
N ILE A 57 -42.69 6.48 19.74
CA ILE A 57 -41.84 7.13 20.75
C ILE A 57 -42.59 7.05 22.08
N SER A 58 -41.93 6.62 23.14
CA SER A 58 -42.55 6.45 24.46
C SER A 58 -41.72 7.13 25.55
N GLY A 59 -42.39 7.67 26.55
CA GLY A 59 -41.73 8.22 27.74
C GLY A 59 -41.01 9.56 27.54
N LEU A 60 -41.47 10.40 26.59
CA LEU A 60 -40.97 11.77 26.45
C LEU A 60 -41.31 12.57 27.71
N SER A 61 -40.32 13.23 28.31
CA SER A 61 -40.50 13.95 29.56
C SER A 61 -39.42 15.02 29.72
N THR A 62 -39.77 16.16 30.34
CA THR A 62 -38.81 17.23 30.66
C THR A 62 -37.91 16.93 31.86
N ASP A 63 -38.14 15.81 32.54
CA ASP A 63 -37.26 15.30 33.60
C ASP A 63 -35.88 14.88 33.04
N SER A 64 -34.81 15.50 33.55
CA SER A 64 -33.42 15.22 33.16
C SER A 64 -32.93 13.81 33.53
N LYS A 65 -33.72 13.04 34.28
CA LYS A 65 -33.48 11.62 34.58
C LYS A 65 -34.32 10.65 33.76
N SER A 66 -35.27 11.15 32.96
CA SER A 66 -36.13 10.31 32.13
C SER A 66 -35.45 9.88 30.84
N LEU A 67 -35.77 8.67 30.36
CA LEU A 67 -35.26 8.13 29.11
C LEU A 67 -36.44 7.83 28.18
N ALA A 68 -36.46 8.48 27.03
CA ALA A 68 -37.47 8.27 26.01
C ALA A 68 -36.99 7.18 25.04
N GLY A 69 -37.78 6.13 24.87
CA GLY A 69 -37.52 5.07 23.91
C GLY A 69 -38.14 5.38 22.56
N MET A 70 -37.47 5.02 21.47
CA MET A 70 -38.00 5.14 20.11
C MET A 70 -37.75 3.88 19.29
N LYS A 71 -38.69 3.58 18.40
CA LYS A 71 -38.53 2.61 17.33
C LYS A 71 -39.31 3.11 16.12
N LEU A 72 -38.59 3.46 15.07
CA LEU A 72 -39.10 4.06 13.85
C LEU A 72 -38.57 3.30 12.64
N ASP A 73 -39.45 3.07 11.67
CA ASP A 73 -39.14 2.47 10.38
C ASP A 73 -39.65 3.41 9.28
N GLY A 74 -38.88 3.59 8.21
CA GLY A 74 -39.26 4.41 7.07
C GLY A 74 -38.55 3.98 5.80
N ARG A 75 -38.93 4.59 4.68
CA ARG A 75 -38.31 4.41 3.37
C ARG A 75 -37.51 5.65 2.99
N VAL A 76 -36.32 5.45 2.43
CA VAL A 76 -35.46 6.53 1.90
C VAL A 76 -35.58 6.52 0.39
N ASP A 77 -36.00 7.64 -0.19
CA ASP A 77 -36.28 7.76 -1.62
C ASP A 77 -37.14 6.58 -2.14
N GLU A 78 -36.87 6.04 -3.32
CA GLU A 78 -37.70 4.99 -3.91
C GLU A 78 -37.46 3.60 -3.30
N TYR A 79 -36.20 3.21 -3.06
CA TYR A 79 -35.81 1.83 -2.73
C TYR A 79 -35.04 1.65 -1.42
N GLY A 80 -34.71 2.75 -0.74
CA GLY A 80 -33.93 2.71 0.49
C GLY A 80 -34.79 2.44 1.72
N LEU A 81 -34.16 1.95 2.78
CA LEU A 81 -34.77 1.70 4.08
C LEU A 81 -34.04 2.53 5.14
N ALA A 82 -34.79 3.07 6.10
CA ALA A 82 -34.28 3.66 7.32
C ALA A 82 -34.93 2.98 8.54
N LYS A 83 -34.12 2.57 9.51
CA LYS A 83 -34.58 2.18 10.84
C LYS A 83 -33.84 2.96 11.90
N ILE A 84 -34.57 3.37 12.92
CA ILE A 84 -34.06 4.10 14.06
C ILE A 84 -34.63 3.44 15.30
N ASP A 85 -33.77 2.97 16.18
CA ASP A 85 -34.18 2.45 17.47
C ASP A 85 -33.21 2.89 18.55
N GLY A 86 -33.69 2.95 19.79
CA GLY A 86 -32.86 3.32 20.91
C GLY A 86 -33.62 4.07 21.99
N ALA A 87 -32.85 4.68 22.87
CA ALA A 87 -33.37 5.45 23.98
C ALA A 87 -32.46 6.62 24.30
N LEU A 88 -33.05 7.80 24.53
CA LEU A 88 -32.29 9.01 24.85
C LEU A 88 -33.07 9.92 25.78
N ASN A 89 -32.36 10.80 26.50
CA ASN A 89 -33.01 11.92 27.17
C ASN A 89 -33.04 13.15 26.25
N PRO A 90 -34.21 13.61 25.79
CA PRO A 90 -34.29 14.72 24.82
C PRO A 90 -33.87 16.07 25.41
N PHE A 91 -33.87 16.23 26.74
CA PHE A 91 -33.47 17.45 27.44
C PHE A 91 -32.10 17.33 28.13
N ASN A 92 -31.50 16.14 28.13
CA ASN A 92 -30.13 15.91 28.59
C ASN A 92 -29.45 14.76 27.80
N PRO A 93 -29.26 14.91 26.48
CA PRO A 93 -28.77 13.83 25.62
C PRO A 93 -27.34 13.40 25.97
N LYS A 94 -26.55 14.28 26.61
CA LYS A 94 -25.19 13.97 27.05
C LYS A 94 -25.15 13.00 28.24
N ALA A 95 -26.20 12.96 29.08
CA ALA A 95 -26.21 12.08 30.24
C ALA A 95 -26.37 10.62 29.84
N ASN A 96 -27.37 10.32 29.01
CA ASN A 96 -27.65 8.98 28.50
C ASN A 96 -28.33 9.05 27.12
N THR A 97 -27.62 8.54 26.11
CA THR A 97 -28.15 8.31 24.76
C THR A 97 -27.61 6.98 24.26
N GLU A 98 -28.48 6.12 23.78
CA GLU A 98 -28.14 4.92 23.03
C GLU A 98 -29.03 4.87 21.80
N VAL A 99 -28.46 5.06 20.61
CA VAL A 99 -29.22 5.12 19.35
C VAL A 99 -28.55 4.26 18.31
N ASN A 100 -29.36 3.41 17.68
CA ASN A 100 -29.00 2.61 16.52
C ASN A 100 -29.70 3.19 15.29
N LEU A 101 -28.93 3.38 14.21
CA LEU A 101 -29.43 3.82 12.91
C LEU A 101 -29.00 2.80 11.87
N VAL A 102 -29.96 2.35 11.07
CA VAL A 102 -29.73 1.39 10.00
C VAL A 102 -30.28 1.96 8.71
N PHE A 103 -29.40 2.19 7.76
CA PHE A 103 -29.74 2.56 6.40
C PHE A 103 -29.35 1.43 5.46
N ARG A 104 -30.22 1.08 4.52
CA ARG A 104 -29.95 0.07 3.49
C ARG A 104 -30.36 0.58 2.13
N ASN A 105 -29.56 0.24 1.12
CA ASN A 105 -29.86 0.50 -0.28
C ASN A 105 -30.16 1.98 -0.60
N VAL A 106 -29.42 2.89 0.03
CA VAL A 106 -29.52 4.34 -0.22
C VAL A 106 -28.76 4.67 -1.50
N GLU A 107 -29.37 5.45 -2.39
CA GLU A 107 -28.75 5.85 -3.66
C GLU A 107 -27.62 6.86 -3.41
N MET A 108 -26.39 6.52 -3.83
CA MET A 108 -25.23 7.36 -3.53
C MET A 108 -25.14 8.62 -4.39
N THR A 109 -25.78 8.66 -5.56
CA THR A 109 -25.76 9.86 -6.43
C THR A 109 -26.34 11.08 -5.71
N SER A 110 -27.32 10.88 -4.82
CA SER A 110 -27.87 11.91 -3.94
C SER A 110 -26.82 12.56 -3.02
N LEU A 111 -25.73 11.85 -2.71
CA LEU A 111 -24.65 12.30 -1.82
C LEU A 111 -23.54 13.06 -2.56
N THR A 112 -23.68 13.26 -3.87
CA THR A 112 -22.75 14.04 -4.70
C THR A 112 -22.37 15.40 -4.12
N PRO A 113 -23.27 16.18 -3.48
CA PRO A 113 -22.86 17.43 -2.83
C PRO A 113 -21.70 17.25 -1.84
N TYR A 114 -21.72 16.17 -1.04
CA TYR A 114 -20.68 15.88 -0.05
C TYR A 114 -19.40 15.37 -0.70
N SER A 115 -19.50 14.42 -1.63
CA SER A 115 -18.31 13.89 -2.30
C SER A 115 -17.61 14.97 -3.14
N ALA A 116 -18.35 15.83 -3.83
CA ALA A 116 -17.77 16.93 -4.60
C ALA A 116 -17.01 17.90 -3.68
N ARG A 117 -17.60 18.26 -2.53
CA ARG A 117 -16.96 19.19 -1.58
C ARG A 117 -15.72 18.60 -0.92
N PHE A 118 -15.81 17.38 -0.39
CA PHE A 118 -14.78 16.81 0.50
C PHE A 118 -13.81 15.86 -0.21
N ALA A 119 -14.26 15.16 -1.23
CA ALA A 119 -13.43 14.23 -2.01
C ALA A 119 -13.00 14.79 -3.37
N GLY A 120 -13.69 15.83 -3.87
CA GLY A 120 -13.39 16.43 -5.18
C GLY A 120 -13.90 15.61 -6.37
N TYR A 121 -14.90 14.75 -6.17
CA TYR A 121 -15.50 13.93 -7.24
C TYR A 121 -17.01 13.86 -7.10
N LYS A 122 -17.71 13.84 -8.24
CA LYS A 122 -19.12 13.41 -8.27
C LYS A 122 -19.23 11.90 -8.06
N ILE A 123 -20.44 11.44 -7.73
CA ILE A 123 -20.76 10.02 -7.72
C ILE A 123 -21.65 9.73 -8.91
N ASP A 124 -21.20 8.85 -9.81
CA ASP A 124 -21.97 8.43 -10.98
C ASP A 124 -22.98 7.34 -10.62
N SER A 125 -22.59 6.39 -9.77
CA SER A 125 -23.47 5.31 -9.34
C SER A 125 -22.99 4.66 -8.04
N GLY A 126 -23.91 4.04 -7.30
CA GLY A 126 -23.58 3.15 -6.19
C GLY A 126 -24.69 3.10 -5.15
N LYS A 127 -24.64 2.08 -4.29
CA LYS A 127 -25.55 1.96 -3.15
C LYS A 127 -24.79 2.05 -1.83
N LEU A 128 -25.40 2.71 -0.87
CA LEU A 128 -24.89 2.87 0.48
C LEU A 128 -25.77 2.09 1.47
N SER A 129 -25.11 1.33 2.34
CA SER A 129 -25.69 0.81 3.57
C SER A 129 -24.86 1.27 4.75
N VAL A 130 -25.51 1.73 5.81
CA VAL A 130 -24.84 2.21 7.01
C VAL A 130 -25.48 1.59 8.23
N ASP A 131 -24.66 1.06 9.13
CA ASP A 131 -25.02 0.78 10.51
C ASP A 131 -24.29 1.75 11.41
N VAL A 132 -25.03 2.45 12.26
CA VAL A 132 -24.48 3.35 13.26
C VAL A 132 -25.00 2.95 14.62
N GLN A 133 -24.09 2.81 15.58
CA GLN A 133 -24.43 2.65 16.99
C GLN A 133 -23.74 3.76 17.76
N TYR A 134 -24.52 4.60 18.44
CA TYR A 134 -23.98 5.64 19.30
C TYR A 134 -24.38 5.39 20.75
N LYS A 135 -23.39 5.47 21.63
CA LYS A 135 -23.54 5.42 23.07
C LYS A 135 -22.90 6.66 23.67
N ILE A 136 -23.72 7.44 24.37
CA ILE A 136 -23.28 8.60 25.13
C ILE A 136 -23.63 8.37 26.59
N LYS A 137 -22.63 8.40 27.45
CA LYS A 137 -22.78 8.34 28.91
C LYS A 137 -21.92 9.41 29.53
N GLU A 138 -22.51 10.29 30.32
CA GLU A 138 -21.78 11.36 31.02
C GLU A 138 -20.83 12.13 30.07
N SER A 139 -21.38 12.59 28.94
CA SER A 139 -20.66 13.29 27.87
C SER A 139 -19.60 12.46 27.13
N LYS A 140 -19.31 11.22 27.53
CA LYS A 140 -18.42 10.33 26.78
C LYS A 140 -19.18 9.68 25.64
N LEU A 141 -18.77 9.98 24.42
CA LEU A 141 -19.30 9.40 23.20
C LEU A 141 -18.44 8.22 22.75
N VAL A 142 -19.10 7.12 22.44
CA VAL A 142 -18.56 6.00 21.68
C VAL A 142 -19.52 5.74 20.51
N GLY A 143 -19.00 5.79 19.30
CA GLY A 143 -19.70 5.50 18.06
C GLY A 143 -19.04 4.35 17.33
N ASP A 144 -19.85 3.41 16.85
CA ASP A 144 -19.43 2.39 15.90
C ASP A 144 -20.19 2.61 14.59
N HIS A 145 -19.45 2.59 13.48
CA HIS A 145 -19.95 2.82 12.14
C HIS A 145 -19.51 1.69 11.25
N ARG A 146 -20.46 0.98 10.64
CA ARG A 146 -20.19 0.08 9.52
C ARG A 146 -20.80 0.66 8.25
N ILE A 147 -19.96 0.94 7.28
CA ILE A 147 -20.34 1.55 6.00
C ILE A 147 -20.05 0.54 4.91
N ILE A 148 -21.09 0.15 4.17
CA ILE A 148 -20.97 -0.74 3.02
C ILE A 148 -21.34 0.06 1.78
N LEU A 149 -20.38 0.18 0.86
CA LEU A 149 -20.56 0.75 -0.46
C LEU A 149 -20.65 -0.41 -1.45
N ASP A 150 -21.70 -0.45 -2.25
CA ASP A 150 -21.91 -1.48 -3.28
C ASP A 150 -21.84 -0.82 -4.66
N LYS A 151 -20.89 -1.29 -5.47
CA LYS A 151 -20.65 -0.85 -6.86
C LYS A 151 -20.54 0.67 -6.98
N LEU A 152 -19.85 1.30 -6.03
CA LEU A 152 -19.49 2.71 -6.14
C LEU A 152 -18.62 2.94 -7.38
N THR A 153 -19.00 3.96 -8.14
CA THR A 153 -18.27 4.52 -9.28
C THR A 153 -18.18 6.02 -9.10
N LEU A 154 -16.96 6.55 -9.10
CA LEU A 154 -16.74 8.00 -9.11
C LEU A 154 -16.99 8.55 -10.51
N GLY A 155 -17.56 9.74 -10.55
CA GLY A 155 -17.77 10.49 -11.78
C GLY A 155 -16.70 11.55 -12.02
N GLU A 156 -17.12 12.63 -12.65
CA GLU A 156 -16.26 13.77 -12.95
C GLU A 156 -15.58 14.34 -11.70
N LYS A 157 -14.29 14.67 -11.84
CA LYS A 157 -13.55 15.43 -10.85
C LYS A 157 -14.11 16.85 -10.77
N VAL A 158 -14.27 17.37 -9.56
CA VAL A 158 -14.77 18.70 -9.27
C VAL A 158 -13.71 19.48 -8.52
N GLU A 159 -13.41 20.69 -8.98
CA GLU A 159 -12.56 21.60 -8.22
C GLU A 159 -13.30 22.06 -6.95
N SER A 160 -12.75 21.69 -5.79
CA SER A 160 -13.29 22.09 -4.49
C SER A 160 -12.16 22.53 -3.57
N PRO A 161 -12.13 23.83 -3.18
CA PRO A 161 -11.21 24.31 -2.16
C PRO A 161 -11.43 23.56 -0.85
N GLY A 162 -10.48 22.71 -0.46
CA GLY A 162 -10.55 21.89 0.75
C GLY A 162 -10.90 20.42 0.53
N ALA A 163 -11.05 19.97 -0.73
CA ALA A 163 -11.10 18.54 -1.02
C ALA A 163 -9.77 17.85 -0.68
N MET A 164 -9.86 16.59 -0.27
CA MET A 164 -8.69 15.77 0.02
C MET A 164 -7.88 15.54 -1.27
N ASN A 165 -6.59 15.86 -1.24
CA ASN A 165 -5.68 15.56 -2.36
C ASN A 165 -5.16 14.13 -2.25
N LEU A 166 -6.03 13.14 -2.51
CA LEU A 166 -5.70 11.72 -2.42
C LEU A 166 -5.97 11.01 -3.76
N PRO A 167 -5.16 9.99 -4.14
CA PRO A 167 -5.42 9.14 -5.29
C PRO A 167 -6.60 8.18 -5.00
N LEU A 168 -7.82 8.73 -5.06
CA LEU A 168 -9.04 8.00 -4.67
C LEU A 168 -9.31 6.78 -5.55
N ASP A 169 -8.97 6.81 -6.84
CA ASP A 169 -9.13 5.63 -7.72
C ASP A 169 -8.31 4.44 -7.21
N LEU A 170 -7.05 4.69 -6.81
CA LEU A 170 -6.20 3.65 -6.24
C LEU A 170 -6.75 3.16 -4.89
N ALA A 171 -7.19 4.07 -4.03
CA ALA A 171 -7.77 3.70 -2.75
C ALA A 171 -9.04 2.86 -2.91
N LEU A 172 -9.92 3.23 -3.85
CA LEU A 172 -11.12 2.46 -4.19
C LEU A 172 -10.74 1.09 -4.77
N ALA A 173 -9.77 1.02 -5.67
CA ALA A 173 -9.29 -0.25 -6.22
C ALA A 173 -8.71 -1.18 -5.15
N LEU A 174 -8.02 -0.63 -4.14
CA LEU A 174 -7.48 -1.39 -3.00
C LEU A 174 -8.57 -1.92 -2.05
N MET A 175 -9.66 -1.18 -1.88
CA MET A 175 -10.75 -1.54 -0.96
C MET A 175 -11.80 -2.44 -1.61
N LYS A 176 -12.09 -2.21 -2.90
CA LYS A 176 -13.19 -2.85 -3.63
C LYS A 176 -12.88 -4.32 -3.89
N ASP A 177 -13.75 -5.20 -3.42
CA ASP A 177 -13.65 -6.63 -3.65
C ASP A 177 -14.15 -7.07 -5.04
N ALA A 178 -14.16 -8.38 -5.28
CA ALA A 178 -14.59 -8.97 -6.54
C ALA A 178 -16.08 -8.75 -6.85
N ASP A 179 -16.92 -8.56 -5.82
CA ASP A 179 -18.35 -8.25 -5.98
C ASP A 179 -18.60 -6.74 -6.18
N GLY A 180 -17.54 -5.94 -6.10
CA GLY A 180 -17.61 -4.50 -6.20
C GLY A 180 -17.98 -3.81 -4.89
N LYS A 181 -17.86 -4.50 -3.74
CA LYS A 181 -18.21 -3.98 -2.42
C LYS A 181 -16.99 -3.46 -1.67
N ILE A 182 -17.25 -2.45 -0.84
CA ILE A 182 -16.30 -1.86 0.11
C ILE A 182 -16.99 -1.87 1.48
N ASP A 183 -16.41 -2.55 2.46
CA ASP A 183 -16.93 -2.66 3.83
C ASP A 183 -15.96 -1.99 4.81
N LEU A 184 -16.41 -0.91 5.44
CA LEU A 184 -15.59 -0.03 6.27
C LEU A 184 -16.13 0.01 7.69
N GLY A 185 -15.27 -0.30 8.66
CA GLY A 185 -15.49 -0.02 10.07
C GLY A 185 -14.82 1.30 10.46
N LEU A 186 -15.57 2.25 10.99
CA LEU A 186 -15.05 3.55 11.45
C LEU A 186 -15.46 3.77 12.92
N PRO A 187 -14.73 3.21 13.90
CA PRO A 187 -15.00 3.53 15.30
C PRO A 187 -14.62 4.99 15.59
N VAL A 188 -15.47 5.69 16.32
CA VAL A 188 -15.22 7.06 16.80
C VAL A 188 -15.47 7.16 18.30
N SER A 189 -14.66 7.96 18.97
CA SER A 189 -14.88 8.26 20.38
C SER A 189 -14.49 9.70 20.67
N GLY A 190 -15.07 10.27 21.72
CA GLY A 190 -14.76 11.63 22.13
C GLY A 190 -15.51 12.07 23.38
N ASP A 191 -15.22 13.28 23.82
CA ASP A 191 -15.86 13.91 24.97
C ASP A 191 -16.65 15.14 24.51
N LEU A 192 -17.96 15.12 24.74
CA LEU A 192 -18.89 16.18 24.35
C LEU A 192 -18.73 17.46 25.19
N ASP A 193 -17.99 17.42 26.29
CA ASP A 193 -17.67 18.59 27.11
C ASP A 193 -16.33 19.22 26.74
N ASN A 194 -15.55 18.60 25.85
CA ASN A 194 -14.37 19.24 25.28
C ASN A 194 -14.81 20.37 24.31
N PRO A 195 -14.38 21.63 24.52
CA PRO A 195 -14.74 22.74 23.63
C PRO A 195 -14.22 22.60 22.19
N GLU A 196 -13.17 21.80 21.97
CA GLU A 196 -12.65 21.48 20.63
C GLU A 196 -13.41 20.31 19.97
N PHE A 197 -14.36 19.69 20.67
CA PHE A 197 -15.11 18.57 20.14
C PHE A 197 -15.97 18.99 18.94
N SER A 198 -15.83 18.24 17.84
CA SER A 198 -16.68 18.39 16.66
C SER A 198 -16.95 17.02 16.04
N TYR A 199 -18.22 16.64 15.98
CA TYR A 199 -18.68 15.40 15.35
C TYR A 199 -18.17 15.24 13.92
N GLY A 200 -18.33 16.29 13.11
CA GLY A 200 -17.90 16.28 11.71
C GLY A 200 -16.39 16.12 11.58
N HIS A 201 -15.61 16.78 12.45
CA HIS A 201 -14.15 16.66 12.43
C HIS A 201 -13.66 15.27 12.83
N LEU A 202 -14.30 14.62 13.81
CA LEU A 202 -13.97 13.25 14.22
C LEU A 202 -14.18 12.24 13.09
N ILE A 203 -15.33 12.31 12.43
CA ILE A 203 -15.66 11.42 11.30
C ILE A 203 -14.73 11.70 10.12
N LEU A 204 -14.52 12.97 9.77
CA LEU A 204 -13.61 13.35 8.69
C LEU A 204 -12.19 12.86 8.95
N LYS A 205 -11.68 13.01 10.18
CA LYS A 205 -10.36 12.53 10.57
C LYS A 205 -10.25 11.01 10.46
N ALA A 206 -11.27 10.27 10.90
CA ALA A 206 -11.30 8.81 10.75
C ALA A 206 -11.24 8.37 9.28
N ILE A 207 -12.03 9.03 8.41
CA ILE A 207 -12.02 8.80 6.96
C ILE A 207 -10.65 9.13 6.36
N VAL A 208 -10.12 10.33 6.61
CA VAL A 208 -8.80 10.76 6.10
C VAL A 208 -7.71 9.77 6.52
N ASN A 209 -7.68 9.36 7.79
CA ASN A 209 -6.71 8.39 8.30
C ASN A 209 -6.83 7.03 7.63
N LEU A 210 -8.06 6.53 7.42
CA LEU A 210 -8.31 5.29 6.71
C LEU A 210 -7.73 5.34 5.30
N PHE A 211 -8.12 6.35 4.50
CA PHE A 211 -7.63 6.50 3.12
C PHE A 211 -6.12 6.72 3.06
N THR A 212 -5.56 7.52 3.97
CA THR A 212 -4.11 7.77 4.05
C THR A 212 -3.37 6.46 4.28
N LYS A 213 -3.79 5.65 5.25
CA LYS A 213 -3.19 4.34 5.55
C LYS A 213 -3.25 3.38 4.37
N ILE A 214 -4.33 3.44 3.59
CA ILE A 214 -4.49 2.63 2.38
C ILE A 214 -3.47 2.99 1.30
N ILE A 215 -3.25 4.30 1.12
CA ILE A 215 -2.38 4.81 0.07
C ILE A 215 -0.90 4.70 0.46
N THR A 216 -0.57 4.87 1.75
CA THR A 216 0.83 4.81 2.22
C THR A 216 1.35 3.39 2.40
N ALA A 217 0.48 2.39 2.55
CA ALA A 217 0.86 1.00 2.74
C ALA A 217 -0.04 0.02 1.94
N PRO A 218 -0.10 0.15 0.61
CA PRO A 218 -1.07 -0.60 -0.20
C PRO A 218 -0.79 -2.11 -0.18
N PHE A 219 0.49 -2.52 -0.23
CA PHE A 219 0.88 -3.93 -0.14
C PHE A 219 0.59 -4.57 1.23
N ALA A 220 0.61 -3.80 2.32
CA ALA A 220 0.25 -4.30 3.65
C ALA A 220 -1.24 -4.68 3.73
N ILE A 221 -2.11 -3.98 3.00
CA ILE A 221 -3.53 -4.32 2.93
C ILE A 221 -3.72 -5.60 2.12
N ILE A 222 -3.03 -5.71 0.99
CA ILE A 222 -3.09 -6.88 0.12
C ILE A 222 -2.58 -8.12 0.84
N GLY A 223 -1.45 -8.04 1.57
CA GLY A 223 -0.92 -9.13 2.39
C GLY A 223 -1.90 -9.64 3.45
N LYS A 224 -2.63 -8.73 4.11
CA LYS A 224 -3.66 -9.10 5.10
C LYS A 224 -4.78 -9.97 4.53
N LEU A 225 -5.11 -9.85 3.24
CA LEU A 225 -6.15 -10.66 2.60
C LEU A 225 -5.79 -12.15 2.47
N VAL A 226 -4.51 -12.47 2.55
CA VAL A 226 -3.96 -13.83 2.44
C VAL A 226 -3.31 -14.28 3.75
N GLY A 227 -3.49 -13.52 4.85
CA GLY A 227 -2.95 -13.86 6.16
C GLY A 227 -1.43 -13.68 6.26
N VAL A 228 -0.85 -12.87 5.38
CA VAL A 228 0.59 -12.65 5.32
C VAL A 228 0.93 -11.34 6.03
N GLU A 229 1.65 -11.44 7.14
CA GLU A 229 2.20 -10.29 7.86
C GLU A 229 3.55 -9.82 7.30
N SER A 230 4.01 -10.41 6.18
CA SER A 230 5.35 -10.13 5.65
C SER A 230 5.51 -8.65 5.33
N GLU A 231 6.36 -7.99 6.10
CA GLU A 231 6.94 -6.72 5.74
C GLU A 231 7.63 -6.89 4.37
N ASN A 232 7.34 -5.99 3.44
CA ASN A 232 7.98 -5.86 2.14
C ASN A 232 7.46 -6.72 0.96
N LEU A 233 6.15 -7.00 0.87
CA LEU A 233 5.51 -7.54 -0.36
C LEU A 233 5.65 -6.61 -1.58
N ASP A 234 6.10 -5.38 -1.38
CA ASP A 234 6.37 -4.36 -2.40
C ASP A 234 7.77 -4.50 -3.00
N SER A 235 8.55 -5.51 -2.62
CA SER A 235 9.93 -5.66 -3.05
C SER A 235 10.36 -7.11 -3.22
N LEU A 236 11.28 -7.35 -4.15
CA LEU A 236 11.83 -8.67 -4.45
C LEU A 236 13.36 -8.60 -4.54
N GLY A 237 14.05 -9.53 -3.89
CA GLY A 237 15.51 -9.62 -3.95
C GLY A 237 15.99 -10.50 -5.10
N PHE A 238 17.04 -10.05 -5.78
CA PHE A 238 17.82 -10.86 -6.72
C PHE A 238 19.27 -10.94 -6.27
N GLU A 239 19.90 -12.09 -6.49
CA GLU A 239 21.36 -12.20 -6.32
C GLU A 239 22.05 -11.29 -7.35
N PRO A 240 23.17 -10.64 -6.99
CA PRO A 240 23.92 -9.81 -7.92
C PRO A 240 24.31 -10.59 -9.19
N GLY A 241 24.08 -9.98 -10.36
CA GLY A 241 24.30 -10.57 -11.68
C GLY A 241 23.31 -11.66 -12.09
N SER A 242 22.42 -12.10 -11.19
CA SER A 242 21.42 -13.12 -11.47
C SER A 242 20.08 -12.52 -11.88
N VAL A 243 19.44 -13.16 -12.85
CA VAL A 243 18.05 -12.90 -13.28
C VAL A 243 17.07 -13.96 -12.77
N THR A 244 17.57 -14.95 -12.04
CA THR A 244 16.76 -16.05 -11.50
C THR A 244 16.04 -15.58 -10.25
N LEU A 245 14.72 -15.75 -10.22
CA LEU A 245 13.92 -15.52 -9.01
C LEU A 245 14.22 -16.57 -7.94
N PRO A 246 14.69 -16.15 -6.74
CA PRO A 246 14.89 -17.06 -5.63
C PRO A 246 13.57 -17.73 -5.18
N ALA A 247 13.66 -18.94 -4.64
CA ALA A 247 12.47 -19.67 -4.19
C ALA A 247 11.58 -18.92 -3.17
N PRO A 248 12.13 -18.20 -2.17
CA PRO A 248 11.33 -17.38 -1.26
C PRO A 248 10.57 -16.24 -1.96
N GLU A 249 11.17 -15.64 -2.99
CA GLU A 249 10.55 -14.55 -3.75
C GLU A 249 9.41 -15.06 -4.64
N ARG A 250 9.52 -16.27 -5.18
CA ARG A 250 8.41 -16.94 -5.91
C ARG A 250 7.21 -17.18 -5.01
N GLU A 251 7.43 -17.63 -3.77
CA GLU A 251 6.33 -17.82 -2.80
C GLU A 251 5.62 -16.50 -2.49
N LYS A 252 6.39 -15.41 -2.26
CA LYS A 252 5.81 -14.07 -2.08
C LYS A 252 4.99 -13.63 -3.30
N LEU A 253 5.51 -13.83 -4.51
CA LEU A 253 4.80 -13.47 -5.75
C LEU A 253 3.50 -14.26 -5.93
N LYS A 254 3.49 -15.54 -5.57
CA LYS A 254 2.28 -16.36 -5.58
C LYS A 254 1.23 -15.82 -4.60
N GLN A 255 1.63 -15.50 -3.37
CA GLN A 255 0.73 -14.91 -2.35
C GLN A 255 0.19 -13.55 -2.81
N LEU A 256 1.04 -12.71 -3.41
CA LEU A 256 0.65 -11.44 -3.99
C LEU A 256 -0.37 -11.63 -5.12
N ALA A 257 -0.13 -12.58 -6.04
CA ALA A 257 -1.05 -12.88 -7.12
C ALA A 257 -2.42 -13.37 -6.60
N GLU A 258 -2.44 -14.24 -5.59
CA GLU A 258 -3.68 -14.70 -4.94
C GLU A 258 -4.46 -13.54 -4.29
N ALA A 259 -3.75 -12.64 -3.61
CA ALA A 259 -4.36 -11.47 -2.99
C ALA A 259 -4.89 -10.48 -4.05
N LEU A 260 -4.16 -10.27 -5.14
CA LEU A 260 -4.58 -9.42 -6.26
C LEU A 260 -5.78 -9.99 -7.03
N LYS A 261 -6.04 -11.30 -7.00
CA LYS A 261 -7.30 -11.86 -7.53
C LYS A 261 -8.52 -11.43 -6.73
N LYS A 262 -8.39 -11.20 -5.42
CA LYS A 262 -9.48 -10.66 -4.57
C LYS A 262 -9.73 -9.17 -4.78
N ARG A 263 -8.90 -8.51 -5.59
CA ARG A 263 -8.94 -7.08 -5.92
C ARG A 263 -8.81 -6.89 -7.43
N PRO A 264 -9.86 -7.22 -8.22
CA PRO A 264 -9.77 -7.25 -9.68
C PRO A 264 -9.46 -5.89 -10.32
N ASN A 265 -9.76 -4.79 -9.62
CA ASN A 265 -9.53 -3.43 -10.11
C ASN A 265 -8.08 -2.96 -9.93
N LEU A 266 -7.19 -3.78 -9.36
CA LEU A 266 -5.77 -3.47 -9.25
C LEU A 266 -4.97 -4.07 -10.39
N LYS A 267 -3.87 -3.42 -10.74
CA LYS A 267 -2.79 -4.00 -11.56
C LYS A 267 -1.46 -3.94 -10.82
N LEU A 268 -0.54 -4.80 -11.22
CA LEU A 268 0.82 -4.86 -10.71
C LEU A 268 1.77 -4.22 -11.73
N ASP A 269 2.48 -3.18 -11.32
CA ASP A 269 3.52 -2.54 -12.10
C ASP A 269 4.89 -2.99 -11.59
N VAL A 270 5.63 -3.72 -12.42
CA VAL A 270 6.92 -4.32 -12.08
C VAL A 270 8.04 -3.42 -12.58
N GLN A 271 8.89 -2.94 -11.69
CA GLN A 271 10.08 -2.19 -12.07
C GLN A 271 11.32 -3.06 -11.91
N GLY A 272 11.90 -3.44 -13.05
CA GLY A 272 13.21 -4.10 -13.10
C GLY A 272 14.29 -3.24 -12.43
N CYS A 273 15.27 -3.89 -11.80
CA CYS A 273 16.31 -3.19 -11.08
C CYS A 273 17.71 -3.75 -11.31
N PHE A 274 18.70 -2.87 -11.19
CA PHE A 274 20.12 -3.26 -11.17
C PHE A 274 20.89 -2.41 -10.14
N ASN A 275 21.94 -2.96 -9.56
CA ASN A 275 22.93 -2.22 -8.79
C ASN A 275 24.23 -2.16 -9.59
N ALA A 276 24.65 -0.98 -10.02
CA ALA A 276 25.78 -0.81 -10.94
C ALA A 276 27.08 -1.47 -10.44
N LYS A 277 27.32 -1.45 -9.13
CA LYS A 277 28.52 -2.06 -8.54
C LYS A 277 28.35 -3.56 -8.35
N ALA A 278 27.34 -3.99 -7.60
CA ALA A 278 27.17 -5.39 -7.25
C ALA A 278 26.86 -6.27 -8.47
N ASP A 279 25.93 -5.83 -9.32
CA ASP A 279 25.66 -6.54 -10.59
C ASP A 279 26.86 -6.45 -11.52
N GLY A 280 27.51 -5.28 -11.59
CA GLY A 280 28.71 -5.11 -12.43
C GLY A 280 29.83 -6.06 -12.05
N ASP A 281 30.19 -6.14 -10.77
CA ASP A 281 31.24 -7.02 -10.26
C ASP A 281 30.87 -8.51 -10.47
N ALA A 282 29.61 -8.88 -10.25
CA ALA A 282 29.14 -10.24 -10.45
C ALA A 282 29.15 -10.66 -11.93
N ILE A 283 28.68 -9.78 -12.83
CA ILE A 283 28.67 -10.02 -14.29
C ILE A 283 30.10 -10.11 -14.83
N LYS A 284 31.01 -9.22 -14.40
CA LYS A 284 32.44 -9.30 -14.76
C LYS A 284 33.05 -10.63 -14.31
N SER A 285 32.80 -11.00 -13.06
CA SER A 285 33.30 -12.25 -12.48
C SER A 285 32.80 -13.45 -13.26
N LEU A 286 31.50 -13.51 -13.58
CA LEU A 286 30.92 -14.59 -14.38
C LEU A 286 31.53 -14.66 -15.79
N SER A 287 31.63 -13.53 -16.50
CA SER A 287 32.24 -13.43 -17.84
C SER A 287 33.68 -13.96 -17.86
N LEU A 288 34.48 -13.55 -16.87
CA LEU A 288 35.87 -13.98 -16.76
C LEU A 288 35.96 -15.48 -16.44
N ARG A 289 35.14 -15.99 -15.51
CA ARG A 289 35.11 -17.42 -15.17
C ARG A 289 34.70 -18.28 -16.36
N GLN A 290 33.71 -17.86 -17.14
CA GLN A 290 33.30 -18.53 -18.38
C GLN A 290 34.44 -18.54 -19.42
N SER A 291 35.14 -17.40 -19.57
CA SER A 291 36.30 -17.29 -20.46
C SER A 291 37.45 -18.23 -20.04
N ILE A 292 37.73 -18.32 -18.73
CA ILE A 292 38.74 -19.23 -18.18
C ILE A 292 38.34 -20.69 -18.42
N ALA A 293 37.08 -21.05 -18.12
CA ALA A 293 36.56 -22.40 -18.33
C ALA A 293 36.65 -22.83 -19.80
N GLY A 294 36.27 -21.95 -20.74
CA GLY A 294 36.41 -22.20 -22.17
C GLY A 294 37.86 -22.45 -22.60
N HIS A 295 38.81 -21.62 -22.13
CA HIS A 295 40.24 -21.81 -22.40
C HIS A 295 40.83 -23.05 -21.69
N ALA A 296 40.25 -23.49 -20.58
CA ALA A 296 40.60 -24.72 -19.89
C ALA A 296 40.01 -25.98 -20.59
N GLY A 297 39.22 -25.80 -21.65
CA GLY A 297 38.59 -26.87 -22.42
C GLY A 297 37.29 -27.41 -21.81
N ILE A 298 36.67 -26.67 -20.88
CA ILE A 298 35.36 -27.00 -20.32
C ILE A 298 34.29 -26.51 -21.29
N GLN A 299 33.44 -27.42 -21.76
CA GLN A 299 32.29 -27.05 -22.60
C GLN A 299 31.13 -26.62 -21.72
N LEU A 300 30.77 -25.34 -21.81
CA LEU A 300 29.65 -24.75 -21.10
C LEU A 300 28.44 -24.62 -22.02
N LYS A 301 27.24 -24.79 -21.45
CA LYS A 301 25.99 -24.36 -22.09
C LYS A 301 25.93 -22.83 -22.09
N PRO A 302 25.10 -22.22 -22.97
CA PRO A 302 24.85 -20.78 -22.91
C PRO A 302 24.45 -20.36 -21.49
N GLU A 303 25.09 -19.32 -20.98
CA GLU A 303 24.83 -18.71 -19.66
C GLU A 303 25.09 -19.63 -18.45
N GLU A 304 25.73 -20.79 -18.65
CA GLU A 304 26.11 -21.68 -17.55
C GLU A 304 27.17 -21.02 -16.66
N ASP A 305 26.94 -21.05 -15.35
CA ASP A 305 27.93 -20.68 -14.35
C ASP A 305 28.92 -21.84 -14.17
N PRO A 306 30.22 -21.67 -14.49
CA PRO A 306 31.22 -22.73 -14.37
C PRO A 306 31.63 -23.07 -12.93
N GLY A 307 31.08 -22.36 -11.94
CA GLY A 307 31.42 -22.48 -10.53
C GLY A 307 32.67 -21.68 -10.13
N PRO A 308 33.15 -21.89 -8.89
CA PRO A 308 34.39 -21.27 -8.41
C PRO A 308 35.61 -21.79 -9.17
N ILE A 309 36.62 -20.94 -9.33
CA ILE A 309 37.89 -21.33 -9.95
C ILE A 309 38.77 -22.05 -8.93
N ASP A 310 39.31 -23.21 -9.33
CA ASP A 310 40.43 -23.84 -8.65
C ASP A 310 41.75 -23.21 -9.14
N PHE A 311 42.36 -22.36 -8.30
CA PHE A 311 43.63 -21.70 -8.62
C PHE A 311 44.84 -22.67 -8.64
N THR A 312 44.67 -23.92 -8.20
CA THR A 312 45.72 -24.94 -8.21
C THR A 312 45.66 -25.85 -9.44
N ASP A 313 44.54 -25.85 -10.17
CA ASP A 313 44.39 -26.64 -11.39
C ASP A 313 45.25 -26.10 -12.54
N LEU A 314 46.11 -26.95 -13.08
CA LEU A 314 47.07 -26.59 -14.14
C LEU A 314 46.38 -26.12 -15.43
N LYS A 315 45.17 -26.59 -15.75
CA LYS A 315 44.44 -26.14 -16.95
C LYS A 315 43.90 -24.73 -16.75
N SER A 316 43.31 -24.47 -15.60
CA SER A 316 42.82 -23.14 -15.18
C SER A 316 43.95 -22.11 -15.11
N GLN A 317 45.10 -22.51 -14.59
CA GLN A 317 46.33 -21.69 -14.58
C GLN A 317 46.79 -21.31 -16.00
N LYS A 318 46.89 -22.29 -16.90
CA LYS A 318 47.26 -22.04 -18.32
C LYS A 318 46.23 -21.15 -19.02
N ALA A 319 44.94 -21.38 -18.76
CA ALA A 319 43.85 -20.56 -19.30
C ALA A 319 43.96 -19.09 -18.87
N MET A 320 44.18 -18.82 -17.57
CA MET A 320 44.40 -17.47 -17.05
C MET A 320 45.63 -16.80 -17.67
N GLU A 321 46.74 -17.53 -17.84
CA GLU A 321 47.92 -16.97 -18.51
C GLU A 321 47.66 -16.62 -19.98
N THR A 322 46.94 -17.46 -20.71
CA THR A 322 46.58 -17.23 -22.11
C THR A 322 45.73 -15.97 -22.21
N LEU A 323 44.66 -15.87 -21.41
CA LEU A 323 43.80 -14.68 -21.35
C LEU A 323 44.58 -13.42 -20.98
N TYR A 324 45.53 -13.50 -20.04
CA TYR A 324 46.37 -12.35 -19.68
C TYR A 324 47.26 -11.89 -20.84
N LYS A 325 47.84 -12.84 -21.58
CA LYS A 325 48.68 -12.53 -22.75
C LYS A 325 47.86 -11.88 -23.86
N GLU A 326 46.65 -12.36 -24.10
CA GLU A 326 45.72 -11.83 -25.10
C GLU A 326 45.25 -10.42 -24.75
N ARG A 327 44.94 -10.17 -23.47
CA ARG A 327 44.40 -8.88 -23.02
C ARG A 327 45.47 -7.80 -22.82
N PHE A 328 46.68 -8.17 -22.37
CA PHE A 328 47.73 -7.20 -22.05
C PHE A 328 48.98 -7.36 -22.92
N SER A 329 49.67 -8.49 -22.83
CA SER A 329 50.80 -8.94 -23.68
C SER A 329 51.61 -10.04 -22.97
N PRO A 330 52.43 -10.83 -23.72
CA PRO A 330 53.39 -11.75 -23.13
C PRO A 330 54.40 -11.11 -22.18
N ASP A 331 54.90 -9.91 -22.50
CA ASP A 331 55.87 -9.20 -21.67
C ASP A 331 55.25 -8.65 -20.38
N ALA A 332 54.01 -8.16 -20.44
CA ALA A 332 53.28 -7.72 -19.26
C ALA A 332 53.09 -8.86 -18.24
N LEU A 333 52.79 -10.08 -18.70
CA LEU A 333 52.67 -11.24 -17.80
C LEU A 333 54.01 -11.57 -17.14
N ARG A 334 55.12 -11.54 -17.88
CA ARG A 334 56.47 -11.81 -17.33
C ARG A 334 56.85 -10.79 -16.27
N GLN A 335 56.60 -9.51 -16.53
CA GLN A 335 56.87 -8.42 -15.58
C GLN A 335 55.99 -8.55 -14.33
N PHE A 336 54.70 -8.82 -14.50
CA PHE A 336 53.76 -8.98 -13.39
C PHE A 336 54.15 -10.16 -12.47
N LYS A 337 54.49 -11.32 -13.05
CA LYS A 337 55.00 -12.48 -12.30
C LYS A 337 56.31 -12.17 -11.54
N LYS A 338 57.22 -11.41 -12.15
CA LYS A 338 58.49 -11.01 -11.52
C LYS A 338 58.24 -10.08 -10.32
N GLN A 339 57.39 -9.06 -10.48
CA GLN A 339 57.03 -8.13 -9.41
C GLN A 339 56.38 -8.83 -8.20
N LEU A 340 55.51 -9.80 -8.43
CA LEU A 340 54.88 -10.56 -7.35
C LEU A 340 55.89 -11.43 -6.59
N LYS A 341 56.86 -12.04 -7.28
CA LYS A 341 57.94 -12.82 -6.64
C LYS A 341 58.87 -11.95 -5.80
N GLU A 342 59.24 -10.77 -6.30
CA GLU A 342 60.08 -9.81 -5.58
C GLU A 342 59.34 -9.26 -4.34
N SER A 343 58.06 -8.91 -4.48
CA SER A 343 57.21 -8.45 -3.36
C SER A 343 56.98 -9.50 -2.27
N ALA A 344 56.95 -10.78 -2.64
CA ALA A 344 56.83 -11.90 -1.69
C ALA A 344 58.16 -12.17 -0.95
N ALA A 345 59.30 -11.94 -1.60
CA ALA A 345 60.62 -12.11 -0.99
C ALA A 345 60.91 -11.07 0.12
N GLU A 346 60.31 -9.88 0.05
CA GLU A 346 60.46 -8.80 1.02
C GLU A 346 59.60 -8.96 2.30
N LYS A 347 58.53 -9.79 2.29
CA LYS A 347 57.51 -9.88 3.37
C LYS A 347 57.58 -11.10 4.32
N LYS A 348 58.67 -11.87 4.33
CA LYS A 348 58.81 -13.16 5.08
C LYS A 348 58.32 -13.15 6.54
N PRO A 349 57.41 -14.08 6.95
CA PRO A 349 57.33 -14.63 8.31
C PRO A 349 58.24 -15.87 8.49
N PRO A 350 58.51 -16.32 9.74
CA PRO A 350 59.60 -17.24 10.08
C PRO A 350 59.33 -18.75 9.84
N THR A 351 58.30 -19.12 9.07
CA THR A 351 57.95 -20.53 8.83
C THR A 351 58.00 -20.86 7.33
N PRO A 352 58.53 -22.03 6.92
CA PRO A 352 58.56 -22.41 5.51
C PRO A 352 57.13 -22.68 5.02
N ALA A 353 56.62 -21.79 4.18
CA ALA A 353 55.40 -22.05 3.41
C ALA A 353 55.64 -23.26 2.50
N LYS A 354 54.64 -24.16 2.40
CA LYS A 354 54.71 -25.29 1.46
C LYS A 354 54.77 -24.72 0.03
N GLU A 355 55.55 -25.34 -0.86
CA GLU A 355 55.75 -24.86 -2.25
C GLU A 355 54.42 -24.61 -3.02
N GLY A 356 53.31 -25.27 -2.64
CA GLY A 356 51.99 -25.05 -3.23
C GLY A 356 51.25 -23.77 -2.76
N ASP A 357 51.56 -23.21 -1.59
CA ASP A 357 50.89 -22.00 -1.07
C ASP A 357 51.34 -20.73 -1.82
N ALA A 358 52.57 -20.74 -2.37
CA ALA A 358 53.14 -19.62 -3.11
C ALA A 358 52.50 -19.44 -4.51
N ASP A 359 52.15 -20.54 -5.18
CA ASP A 359 51.51 -20.52 -6.50
C ASP A 359 50.03 -20.13 -6.41
N LEU A 360 49.35 -20.49 -5.32
CA LEU A 360 47.94 -20.16 -5.09
C LEU A 360 47.72 -18.62 -5.02
N GLY A 361 48.60 -17.91 -4.33
CA GLY A 361 48.57 -16.44 -4.24
C GLY A 361 48.91 -15.73 -5.56
N LEU A 362 49.73 -16.36 -6.43
CA LEU A 362 50.08 -15.80 -7.74
C LEU A 362 48.88 -15.80 -8.68
N TYR A 363 48.19 -16.93 -8.84
CA TYR A 363 47.07 -17.03 -9.77
C TYR A 363 45.84 -16.28 -9.30
N GLN A 364 45.64 -16.14 -7.98
CA GLN A 364 44.64 -15.22 -7.45
C GLN A 364 44.92 -13.77 -7.88
N LYS A 365 46.18 -13.31 -7.84
CA LYS A 365 46.53 -11.95 -8.31
C LYS A 365 46.41 -11.75 -9.81
N ILE A 366 46.69 -12.80 -10.60
CA ILE A 366 46.44 -12.78 -12.04
C ILE A 366 44.93 -12.65 -12.31
N TYR A 367 44.10 -13.41 -11.58
CA TYR A 367 42.65 -13.32 -11.68
C TYR A 367 42.12 -11.93 -11.30
N ASP A 368 42.55 -11.37 -10.16
CA ASP A 368 42.18 -10.02 -9.73
C ASP A 368 42.46 -8.99 -10.84
N ARG A 369 43.65 -9.06 -11.46
CA ARG A 369 44.05 -8.14 -12.53
C ARG A 369 43.26 -8.33 -13.82
N LEU A 370 42.93 -9.57 -14.17
CA LEU A 370 42.03 -9.86 -15.30
C LEU A 370 40.65 -9.28 -15.03
N LEU A 371 40.10 -9.48 -13.82
CA LEU A 371 38.78 -9.00 -13.43
C LEU A 371 38.68 -7.47 -13.47
N GLU A 372 39.71 -6.76 -13.00
CA GLU A 372 39.80 -5.28 -13.09
C GLU A 372 39.67 -4.76 -14.52
N SER A 373 40.21 -5.52 -15.48
CA SER A 373 40.23 -5.18 -16.90
C SER A 373 39.05 -5.73 -17.71
N GLU A 374 38.13 -6.45 -17.06
CA GLU A 374 36.95 -6.99 -17.73
C GLU A 374 36.02 -5.85 -18.17
N PRO A 375 35.61 -5.78 -19.45
CA PRO A 375 34.76 -4.72 -19.95
C PRO A 375 33.34 -4.83 -19.35
N MET A 376 32.77 -3.70 -18.93
CA MET A 376 31.36 -3.60 -18.57
C MET A 376 30.67 -2.52 -19.37
N GLU A 377 29.60 -2.93 -20.03
CA GLU A 377 28.77 -2.05 -20.84
C GLU A 377 27.49 -1.71 -20.06
N GLU A 378 27.15 -0.42 -19.98
CA GLU A 378 25.91 0.04 -19.33
C GLU A 378 24.64 -0.65 -19.87
N PRO A 379 24.51 -0.92 -21.21
CA PRO A 379 23.38 -1.70 -21.74
C PRO A 379 23.16 -3.05 -21.06
N LYS A 380 24.21 -3.75 -20.62
CA LYS A 380 24.09 -5.07 -19.97
C LYS A 380 23.39 -4.96 -18.60
N MET A 381 23.60 -3.88 -17.87
CA MET A 381 22.96 -3.68 -16.57
C MET A 381 21.46 -3.40 -16.73
N THR A 382 21.11 -2.53 -17.68
CA THR A 382 19.72 -2.24 -18.02
C THR A 382 19.01 -3.49 -18.55
N GLU A 383 19.71 -4.33 -19.32
CA GLU A 383 19.18 -5.60 -19.80
C GLU A 383 18.94 -6.60 -18.66
N THR A 384 19.88 -6.73 -17.72
CA THR A 384 19.71 -7.55 -16.51
C THR A 384 18.46 -7.13 -15.73
N ALA A 385 18.23 -5.83 -15.60
CA ALA A 385 17.04 -5.31 -14.94
C ALA A 385 15.74 -5.65 -15.69
N ARG A 386 15.73 -5.57 -17.03
CA ARG A 386 14.58 -5.99 -17.85
C ARG A 386 14.29 -7.48 -17.69
N GLN A 387 15.32 -8.32 -17.77
CA GLN A 387 15.19 -9.77 -17.59
C GLN A 387 14.66 -10.14 -16.20
N ARG A 388 15.05 -9.41 -15.15
CA ARG A 388 14.46 -9.57 -13.81
C ARG A 388 12.97 -9.22 -13.80
N ALA A 389 12.57 -8.14 -14.47
CA ALA A 389 11.16 -7.80 -14.62
C ALA A 389 10.40 -8.90 -15.36
N ASP A 390 10.95 -9.44 -16.44
CA ASP A 390 10.34 -10.52 -17.22
C ASP A 390 10.20 -11.81 -16.38
N ALA A 391 11.20 -12.15 -15.57
CA ALA A 391 11.12 -13.28 -14.64
C ALA A 391 9.95 -13.12 -13.66
N ILE A 392 9.75 -11.90 -13.12
CA ILE A 392 8.63 -11.58 -12.23
C ILE A 392 7.30 -11.72 -12.98
N LEU A 393 7.20 -11.17 -14.18
CA LEU A 393 6.00 -11.25 -15.02
C LEU A 393 5.62 -12.71 -15.27
N LEU A 394 6.59 -13.54 -15.65
CA LEU A 394 6.37 -14.96 -15.91
C LEU A 394 5.83 -15.69 -14.68
N GLU A 395 6.37 -15.39 -13.49
CA GLU A 395 5.92 -15.99 -12.23
C GLU A 395 4.48 -15.57 -11.89
N VAL A 396 4.13 -14.29 -12.01
CA VAL A 396 2.79 -13.80 -11.63
C VAL A 396 1.70 -14.09 -12.67
N THR A 397 2.05 -14.27 -13.94
CA THR A 397 1.12 -14.55 -15.05
C THR A 397 1.08 -16.03 -15.46
N GLY A 398 1.82 -16.90 -14.76
CA GLY A 398 1.85 -18.34 -15.01
C GLY A 398 0.50 -19.05 -14.84
N PRO A 399 0.44 -20.39 -14.95
CA PRO A 399 -0.81 -21.15 -14.87
C PRO A 399 -1.65 -20.83 -13.63
N GLY A 400 -2.85 -20.30 -13.85
CA GLY A 400 -3.74 -19.86 -12.78
C GLY A 400 -3.27 -18.58 -12.07
N GLY A 401 -2.39 -17.77 -12.68
CA GLY A 401 -1.89 -16.49 -12.19
C GLY A 401 -2.85 -15.31 -12.45
N LEU A 402 -2.28 -14.11 -12.57
CA LEU A 402 -3.00 -12.89 -12.98
C LEU A 402 -3.14 -12.83 -14.50
N GLU A 403 -4.22 -12.20 -14.96
CA GLU A 403 -4.40 -11.83 -16.37
C GLU A 403 -3.26 -10.92 -16.84
N ALA A 404 -2.74 -11.14 -18.05
CA ALA A 404 -1.63 -10.36 -18.59
C ALA A 404 -1.94 -8.85 -18.68
N SER A 405 -3.20 -8.47 -18.89
CA SER A 405 -3.64 -7.06 -18.90
C SER A 405 -3.53 -6.37 -17.54
N ARG A 406 -3.37 -7.14 -16.45
CA ARG A 406 -3.24 -6.65 -15.08
C ARG A 406 -1.79 -6.58 -14.60
N VAL A 407 -0.83 -6.81 -15.47
CA VAL A 407 0.59 -6.70 -15.14
C VAL A 407 1.29 -5.87 -16.22
N SER A 408 2.09 -4.90 -15.81
CA SER A 408 2.91 -4.12 -16.74
C SER A 408 4.32 -3.90 -16.19
N THR A 409 5.26 -3.65 -17.08
CA THR A 409 6.64 -3.30 -16.73
C THR A 409 6.84 -1.79 -16.77
N LEU A 410 7.63 -1.27 -15.84
CA LEU A 410 8.14 0.09 -15.84
C LEU A 410 9.59 0.12 -16.34
N GLU A 411 10.07 1.30 -16.72
CA GLU A 411 11.48 1.48 -17.08
C GLU A 411 12.41 1.04 -15.94
N PRO A 412 13.49 0.30 -16.25
CA PRO A 412 14.48 -0.13 -15.27
C PRO A 412 15.00 1.00 -14.39
N ALA A 413 15.21 0.71 -13.12
CA ALA A 413 15.79 1.65 -12.16
C ALA A 413 17.05 1.12 -11.50
N ALA A 414 17.99 2.02 -11.22
CA ALA A 414 19.15 1.70 -10.40
C ALA A 414 18.75 1.56 -8.92
N ALA A 415 19.07 0.41 -8.32
CA ALA A 415 19.02 0.20 -6.88
C ALA A 415 20.29 0.78 -6.24
N GLN A 416 20.12 1.71 -5.30
CA GLN A 416 21.26 2.37 -4.64
C GLN A 416 21.96 1.44 -3.65
N ASP A 417 21.17 0.73 -2.83
CA ASP A 417 21.67 -0.13 -1.76
C ASP A 417 21.28 -1.60 -1.98
N LEU A 418 22.04 -2.50 -1.34
CA LEU A 418 21.69 -3.90 -1.21
C LEU A 418 20.95 -4.13 0.12
N LYS A 419 20.03 -5.09 0.12
CA LYS A 419 19.39 -5.58 1.35
C LYS A 419 19.74 -7.06 1.51
N ASP A 420 20.39 -7.41 2.61
CA ASP A 420 20.86 -8.78 2.86
C ASP A 420 21.73 -9.35 1.71
N GLY A 421 22.51 -8.48 1.06
CA GLY A 421 23.35 -8.84 -0.10
C GLY A 421 22.61 -8.91 -1.44
N MET A 422 21.30 -8.69 -1.46
CA MET A 422 20.45 -8.80 -2.65
C MET A 422 20.19 -7.43 -3.29
N VAL A 423 20.07 -7.42 -4.61
CA VAL A 423 19.59 -6.27 -5.38
C VAL A 423 18.06 -6.26 -5.33
N VAL A 424 17.49 -5.19 -4.77
CA VAL A 424 16.05 -5.13 -4.48
C VAL A 424 15.29 -4.41 -5.59
N CYS A 425 14.38 -5.13 -6.25
CA CYS A 425 13.46 -4.59 -7.24
C CYS A 425 12.15 -4.20 -6.57
N LYS A 426 11.55 -3.09 -7.00
CA LYS A 426 10.30 -2.57 -6.44
C LYS A 426 9.10 -2.97 -7.28
N LEU A 427 8.02 -3.27 -6.58
CA LEU A 427 6.70 -3.49 -7.15
C LEU A 427 5.81 -2.30 -6.82
N ASN A 428 4.93 -1.94 -7.75
CA ASN A 428 3.99 -0.85 -7.60
C ASN A 428 2.57 -1.36 -7.88
N LEU A 429 1.58 -0.76 -7.22
CA LEU A 429 0.18 -1.05 -7.46
C LEU A 429 -0.47 0.12 -8.20
N GLY A 430 -1.20 -0.22 -9.26
CA GLY A 430 -1.98 0.73 -10.04
C GLY A 430 -3.44 0.32 -10.15
N VAL A 431 -4.23 1.17 -10.79
CA VAL A 431 -5.62 0.87 -11.13
C VAL A 431 -5.64 0.15 -12.49
N ALA A 432 -6.33 -0.99 -12.56
CA ALA A 432 -6.62 -1.66 -13.83
C ALA A 432 -7.64 -0.81 -14.59
N LYS A 433 -7.33 -0.48 -15.85
CA LYS A 433 -8.22 0.31 -16.72
C LYS A 433 -9.20 -0.57 -17.47
#